data_AF-A0A2E0FJS5-F1
#
_entry.id   AF-A0A2E0FJS5-F1
#
_cell.length_a   1.000
_cell.length_b   1.000
_cell.length_c   1.000
_cell.angle_alpha   90.00
_cell.angle_beta   90.00
_cell.angle_gamma   90.00
#
_symmetry.space_group_name_H-M   'P 1'
#
loop_
_entity.id
_entity.type
_entity.pdbx_description
1 polymer ?
#
loop_
_entity_poly.entity_id
_entity_poly.type
_entity_poly.pdbx_seq_one_letter_code
_entity_poly.pdbx_strand_id
1 'polypeptide(L)'
;MKGEQKSKANIEGVDLWSKHEIGDCFWMLDPNLDKYIAQNCETKVNIDDLWRLRYNRNPEYRQDKVTSDLNIVGGWAANPFRPNWPQVQILQNYGIIFISDFFFGEGMFQLLKDLQNPSWLETYKSAG
;
A
#
# COMPACT_ATOMS: atom_id res chain seq x y z
N MET A 1 -0.53 -9.48 -11.09
CA MET A 1 -0.86 -8.74 -12.34
C MET A 1 0.43 -8.10 -12.78
N LYS A 2 0.91 -8.32 -14.01
CA LYS A 2 2.17 -7.72 -14.47
C LYS A 2 1.94 -6.26 -14.86
N GLY A 3 2.90 -5.39 -14.61
CA GLY A 3 2.84 -3.95 -14.94
C GLY A 3 2.98 -3.64 -16.44
N GLU A 4 2.60 -4.57 -17.31
CA GLU A 4 2.87 -4.58 -18.76
C GLU A 4 1.81 -3.81 -19.58
N GLN A 5 0.84 -3.16 -18.92
CA GLN A 5 -0.26 -2.48 -19.60
C GLN A 5 0.24 -1.34 -20.48
N LYS A 6 0.17 -1.53 -21.81
CA LYS A 6 0.49 -0.48 -22.77
C LYS A 6 -0.42 0.73 -22.59
N SER A 7 0.19 1.91 -22.51
CA SER A 7 -0.52 3.18 -22.33
C SER A 7 0.40 4.36 -22.69
N LYS A 8 -0.12 5.59 -22.57
CA LYS A 8 0.72 6.80 -22.68
C LYS A 8 1.84 6.85 -21.62
N ALA A 9 1.67 6.16 -20.49
CA ALA A 9 2.64 6.08 -19.41
C ALA A 9 3.57 4.84 -19.51
N ASN A 10 3.23 3.85 -20.34
CA ASN A 10 4.03 2.65 -20.58
C ASN A 10 3.96 2.27 -22.06
N ILE A 11 4.66 3.03 -22.90
CA ILE A 11 4.59 2.87 -24.37
C ILE A 11 5.18 1.52 -24.78
N GLU A 12 6.24 1.11 -24.11
CA GLU A 12 6.98 -0.12 -24.40
C GLU A 12 6.25 -1.37 -23.89
N GLY A 13 5.31 -1.21 -22.95
CA GLY A 13 4.59 -2.34 -22.33
C GLY A 13 5.50 -3.21 -21.48
N VAL A 14 6.57 -2.63 -20.93
CA VAL A 14 7.48 -3.35 -20.03
C VAL A 14 6.79 -3.60 -18.70
N ASP A 15 7.18 -4.65 -17.99
CA ASP A 15 6.68 -4.91 -16.66
C ASP A 15 7.23 -3.88 -15.65
N LEU A 16 6.42 -2.86 -15.38
CA LEU A 16 6.78 -1.79 -14.45
C LEU A 16 6.96 -2.28 -13.01
N TRP A 17 6.30 -3.37 -12.60
CA TRP A 17 6.50 -3.91 -11.25
C TRP A 17 7.87 -4.52 -11.09
N SER A 18 8.27 -5.38 -12.04
CA SER A 18 9.63 -5.94 -12.08
C SER A 18 10.69 -4.84 -12.19
N LYS A 19 10.48 -3.85 -13.07
CA LYS A 19 11.42 -2.73 -13.27
C LYS A 19 11.68 -1.94 -11.99
N HIS A 20 10.65 -1.73 -11.17
CA HIS A 20 10.75 -0.96 -9.93
C HIS A 20 10.91 -1.84 -8.69
N GLU A 21 11.22 -3.13 -8.86
CA GLU A 21 11.44 -4.08 -7.76
C GLU A 21 10.26 -4.13 -6.77
N ILE A 22 9.04 -4.08 -7.29
CA ILE A 22 7.82 -4.21 -6.51
C ILE A 22 7.40 -5.67 -6.54
N GLY A 23 7.36 -6.31 -5.38
CA GLY A 23 6.98 -7.72 -5.25
C GLY A 23 5.52 -7.96 -5.65
N ASP A 24 5.26 -9.15 -6.18
CA ASP A 24 3.94 -9.67 -6.62
C ASP A 24 3.02 -9.99 -5.43
N CYS A 25 2.85 -9.06 -4.49
CA CYS A 25 2.19 -9.33 -3.21
C CYS A 25 0.65 -9.25 -3.26
N PHE A 26 0.01 -9.74 -4.32
CA PHE A 26 -1.42 -9.57 -4.52
C PHE A 26 -2.25 -10.75 -4.01
N TRP A 27 -3.46 -10.45 -3.57
CA TRP A 27 -4.53 -11.42 -3.37
C TRP A 27 -4.96 -11.98 -4.73
N MET A 28 -4.67 -13.25 -5.02
CA MET A 28 -5.19 -13.94 -6.19
C MET A 28 -6.33 -14.85 -5.80
N LEU A 29 -7.45 -14.79 -6.54
CA LEU A 29 -8.55 -15.72 -6.36
C LEU A 29 -8.04 -17.13 -6.69
N ASP A 30 -8.08 -18.03 -5.71
CA ASP A 30 -7.91 -19.45 -5.96
C ASP A 30 -9.22 -20.03 -6.49
N PRO A 31 -9.28 -20.42 -7.77
CA PRO A 31 -10.50 -20.93 -8.37
C PRO A 31 -10.95 -22.26 -7.76
N ASN A 32 -10.08 -22.98 -7.04
CA ASN A 32 -10.42 -24.25 -6.38
C ASN A 32 -10.93 -24.06 -4.95
N LEU A 33 -10.61 -22.92 -4.31
CA LEU A 33 -10.95 -22.64 -2.91
C LEU A 33 -12.01 -21.54 -2.75
N ASP A 34 -12.44 -20.92 -3.86
CA ASP A 34 -13.37 -19.78 -3.90
C ASP A 34 -12.98 -18.67 -2.90
N LYS A 35 -11.68 -18.45 -2.74
CA LYS A 35 -11.12 -17.46 -1.83
C LYS A 35 -9.84 -16.86 -2.40
N TYR A 36 -9.56 -15.64 -2.00
CA TYR A 36 -8.29 -15.01 -2.34
C TYR A 36 -7.16 -15.55 -1.45
N ILE A 37 -6.04 -15.93 -2.06
CA ILE A 37 -4.79 -16.27 -1.38
C ILE A 37 -3.67 -15.35 -1.88
N ALA A 38 -2.86 -14.89 -0.93
CA ALA A 38 -1.61 -14.21 -1.21
C ALA A 38 -0.57 -15.25 -1.69
N GLN A 39 -0.21 -15.24 -2.97
CA GLN A 39 0.95 -16.02 -3.42
C GLN A 39 2.23 -15.20 -3.18
N ASN A 40 3.29 -15.87 -2.70
CA ASN A 40 4.66 -15.35 -2.62
C ASN A 40 4.82 -13.97 -1.95
N CYS A 41 4.06 -13.71 -0.89
CA CYS A 41 4.25 -12.53 -0.04
C CYS A 41 5.21 -12.87 1.11
N GLU A 42 6.51 -12.61 0.95
CA GLU A 42 7.41 -12.58 2.11
C GLU A 42 7.08 -11.38 3.03
N THR A 43 6.47 -10.33 2.45
CA THR A 43 6.07 -9.11 3.14
C THR A 43 4.57 -9.14 3.43
N LYS A 44 4.18 -8.75 4.66
CA LYS A 44 2.76 -8.73 5.10
C LYS A 44 1.96 -7.53 4.55
N VAL A 45 2.56 -6.70 3.71
CA VAL A 45 2.01 -5.43 3.23
C VAL A 45 1.91 -5.45 1.72
N ASN A 46 0.72 -5.15 1.20
CA ASN A 46 0.49 -5.08 -0.24
C ASN A 46 -0.22 -3.79 -0.70
N ILE A 47 -0.54 -3.71 -1.99
CA ILE A 47 -1.21 -2.52 -2.56
C ILE A 47 -2.57 -2.25 -1.90
N ASP A 48 -3.26 -3.29 -1.43
CA ASP A 48 -4.54 -3.16 -0.74
C ASP A 48 -4.37 -2.63 0.68
N ASP A 49 -3.15 -2.59 1.23
CA ASP A 49 -2.85 -1.92 2.49
C ASP A 49 -2.60 -0.41 2.32
N LEU A 50 -2.56 0.15 1.09
CA LEU A 50 -2.27 1.57 0.87
C LEU A 50 -3.22 2.51 1.63
N TRP A 51 -4.48 2.12 1.83
CA TRP A 51 -5.44 2.92 2.59
C TRP A 51 -4.95 3.19 4.02
N ARG A 52 -4.12 2.32 4.58
CA ARG A 52 -3.58 2.42 5.95
C ARG A 52 -2.62 3.60 6.12
N LEU A 53 -2.05 4.13 5.04
CA LEU A 53 -1.30 5.37 5.10
C LEU A 53 -2.21 6.56 5.46
N ARG A 54 -3.45 6.56 4.96
CA ARG A 54 -4.37 7.69 5.13
C ARG A 54 -5.22 7.59 6.40
N TYR A 55 -5.65 6.39 6.75
CA TYR A 55 -6.58 6.16 7.85
C TYR A 55 -5.92 5.33 8.95
N ASN A 56 -6.26 5.59 10.21
CA ASN A 56 -5.87 4.70 11.32
C ASN A 56 -6.88 3.57 11.57
N ARG A 57 -8.03 3.65 10.90
CA ARG A 57 -9.15 2.70 10.95
C ARG A 57 -9.60 2.41 9.53
N ASN A 58 -10.01 1.18 9.25
CA ASN A 58 -10.55 0.86 7.92
C ASN A 58 -11.78 1.74 7.64
N PRO A 59 -11.82 2.49 6.53
CA PRO A 59 -12.94 3.39 6.23
C PRO A 59 -14.21 2.64 5.80
N GLU A 60 -14.11 1.40 5.30
CA GLU A 60 -15.23 0.60 4.82
C GLU A 60 -15.90 -0.22 5.93
N TYR A 61 -15.12 -0.68 6.92
CA TYR A 61 -15.63 -1.54 8.00
C TYR A 61 -15.77 -0.76 9.31
N ARG A 62 -16.93 -0.95 9.97
CA ARG A 62 -17.14 -0.48 11.35
C ARG A 62 -16.19 -1.25 12.30
N GLN A 63 -15.82 -0.60 13.40
CA GLN A 63 -14.77 -1.01 14.36
C GLN A 63 -14.98 -2.38 15.01
N ASP A 64 -16.13 -3.01 14.79
CA ASP A 64 -16.56 -4.29 15.33
C ASP A 64 -16.20 -5.48 14.41
N LYS A 65 -15.78 -5.26 13.16
CA LYS A 65 -15.25 -6.34 12.31
C LYS A 65 -13.78 -6.61 12.60
N VAL A 66 -13.61 -7.35 13.69
CA VAL A 66 -12.48 -8.24 13.93
C VAL A 66 -12.33 -9.19 12.73
N THR A 67 -11.16 -9.25 12.10
CA THR A 67 -10.88 -10.25 11.05
C THR A 67 -10.92 -11.65 11.66
N SER A 68 -11.03 -12.70 10.83
CA SER A 68 -11.17 -14.10 11.29
C SER A 68 -10.05 -14.61 12.22
N ASP A 69 -8.97 -13.84 12.37
CA ASP A 69 -7.81 -14.09 13.22
C ASP A 69 -7.76 -13.24 14.50
N LEU A 70 -8.86 -12.58 14.89
CA LEU A 70 -8.96 -11.74 16.09
C LEU A 70 -8.14 -10.43 16.07
N ASN A 71 -7.58 -10.04 14.92
CA ASN A 71 -6.84 -8.79 14.81
C ASN A 71 -7.75 -7.63 14.37
N ILE A 72 -7.66 -6.49 15.06
CA ILE A 72 -8.14 -5.21 14.51
C ILE A 72 -7.09 -4.79 13.50
N VAL A 73 -7.39 -4.89 12.19
CA VAL A 73 -6.50 -4.35 11.15
C VAL A 73 -6.64 -2.81 11.17
N GLY A 74 -5.98 -2.18 12.14
CA GLY A 74 -5.86 -0.72 12.21
C GLY A 74 -4.96 -0.23 11.08
N GLY A 75 -5.23 0.95 10.56
CA GLY A 75 -4.29 1.59 9.65
C GLY A 75 -3.10 2.20 10.39
N TRP A 76 -2.18 2.82 9.66
CA TRP A 76 -0.90 3.33 10.17
C TRP A 76 -0.88 4.84 10.38
N ALA A 77 -1.90 5.56 9.94
CA ALA A 77 -2.02 6.98 10.21
C ALA A 77 -2.14 7.25 11.72
N ALA A 78 -1.69 8.41 12.17
CA ALA A 78 -1.86 8.85 13.56
C ALA A 78 -3.33 9.09 13.92
N ASN A 79 -4.08 9.75 13.01
CA ASN A 79 -5.46 10.16 13.25
C ASN A 79 -6.46 9.28 12.47
N PRO A 80 -7.74 9.26 12.89
CA PRO A 80 -8.77 8.43 12.24
C PRO A 80 -8.89 8.60 10.73
N PHE A 81 -8.76 9.84 10.24
CA PHE A 81 -9.04 10.16 8.84
C PHE A 81 -7.87 10.81 8.10
N ARG A 82 -6.71 10.92 8.76
CA ARG A 82 -5.52 11.53 8.16
C ARG A 82 -4.22 11.18 8.91
N PRO A 83 -3.08 11.17 8.22
CA PRO A 83 -1.78 11.25 8.88
C PRO A 83 -1.62 12.55 9.67
N ASN A 84 -0.72 12.55 10.65
CA ASN A 84 -0.25 13.78 11.28
C ASN A 84 0.80 14.49 10.39
N TRP A 85 1.30 15.64 10.82
CA TRP A 85 2.26 16.40 10.02
C TRP A 85 3.58 15.65 9.75
N PRO A 86 4.25 15.02 10.74
CA PRO A 86 5.43 14.18 10.49
C PRO A 86 5.21 13.09 9.44
N GLN A 87 4.08 12.39 9.50
CA GLN A 87 3.73 11.36 8.51
C GLN A 87 3.52 11.95 7.11
N VAL A 88 2.89 13.13 7.01
CA VAL A 88 2.78 13.85 5.72
C VAL A 88 4.17 14.19 5.18
N GLN A 89 5.11 14.64 6.03
CA GLN A 89 6.48 14.95 5.59
C GLN A 89 7.20 13.73 5.03
N ILE A 90 6.99 12.54 5.60
CA ILE A 90 7.51 11.29 5.01
C ILE A 90 6.90 11.07 3.62
N LEU A 91 5.58 11.26 3.47
CA LEU A 91 4.89 11.07 2.19
C LEU A 91 5.29 12.11 1.13
N GLN A 92 5.70 13.32 1.54
CA GLN A 92 6.16 14.36 0.64
C GLN A 92 7.42 13.95 -0.16
N ASN A 93 8.22 13.01 0.35
CA ASN A 93 9.35 12.44 -0.39
C ASN A 93 8.94 11.69 -1.67
N TYR A 94 7.65 11.37 -1.83
CA TYR A 94 7.08 10.68 -2.98
C TYR A 94 6.33 11.60 -3.94
N GLY A 95 6.48 12.92 -3.80
CA GLY A 95 5.99 13.89 -4.78
C GLY A 95 4.58 14.44 -4.52
N ILE A 96 4.02 14.21 -3.33
CA ILE A 96 2.80 14.90 -2.89
C ILE A 96 3.14 16.12 -2.02
N ILE A 97 2.26 17.11 -1.95
CA ILE A 97 2.35 18.24 -1.02
C ILE A 97 1.31 18.07 0.09
N PHE A 98 0.10 17.68 -0.31
CA PHE A 98 -1.04 17.44 0.55
C PHE A 98 -1.50 15.98 0.46
N ILE A 99 -2.12 15.46 1.52
CA ILE A 99 -2.64 14.08 1.54
C ILE A 99 -3.76 13.81 0.52
N SER A 100 -4.34 14.87 -0.04
CA SER A 100 -5.34 14.80 -1.11
C SER A 100 -4.74 14.65 -2.51
N ASP A 101 -3.43 14.82 -2.66
CA ASP A 101 -2.77 14.73 -3.95
C ASP A 101 -2.68 13.27 -4.42
N PHE A 102 -2.53 13.09 -5.72
CA PHE A 102 -2.33 11.78 -6.31
C PHE A 102 -0.84 11.42 -6.33
N PHE A 103 -0.51 10.19 -5.95
CA PHE A 103 0.80 9.61 -6.24
C PHE A 103 0.83 9.16 -7.71
N PHE A 104 1.86 9.55 -8.45
CA PHE A 104 2.06 9.12 -9.83
C PHE A 104 3.55 9.09 -10.19
N GLY A 105 3.88 8.43 -11.30
CA GLY A 105 5.24 8.33 -11.81
C GLY A 105 6.20 7.60 -10.86
N GLU A 106 7.48 7.99 -10.88
CA GLU A 106 8.56 7.37 -10.10
C GLU A 106 8.30 7.38 -8.59
N GLY A 107 7.76 8.47 -8.05
CA GLY A 107 7.45 8.60 -6.62
C GLY A 107 6.43 7.56 -6.14
N MET A 108 5.42 7.24 -6.97
CA MET A 108 4.46 6.18 -6.66
C MET A 108 5.14 4.81 -6.57
N PHE A 109 5.99 4.47 -7.54
CA PHE A 109 6.69 3.18 -7.54
C PHE A 109 7.66 3.07 -6.35
N GLN A 110 8.38 4.14 -6.03
CA GLN A 110 9.26 4.18 -4.87
C GLN A 110 8.49 3.98 -3.56
N LEU A 111 7.31 4.59 -3.41
CA LEU A 111 6.44 4.38 -2.25
C LEU A 111 6.01 2.91 -2.12
N LEU A 112 5.57 2.30 -3.22
CA LEU A 112 5.15 0.90 -3.25
C LEU A 112 6.29 -0.05 -2.90
N LYS A 113 7.51 0.27 -3.33
CA LYS A 113 8.71 -0.46 -2.94
C LYS A 113 9.02 -0.29 -1.45
N ASP A 114 9.03 0.94 -0.95
CA ASP A 114 9.38 1.24 0.44
C ASP A 114 8.36 0.67 1.44
N LEU A 115 7.09 0.58 1.07
CA LEU A 115 6.04 -0.05 1.88
C LEU A 115 6.30 -1.53 2.19
N GLN A 116 7.04 -2.21 1.32
CA GLN A 116 7.44 -3.60 1.52
C GLN A 116 8.60 -3.72 2.53
N ASN A 117 9.25 -2.62 2.89
CA ASN A 117 10.34 -2.58 3.86
C ASN A 117 9.78 -2.38 5.29
N PRO A 118 9.94 -3.36 6.21
CA PRO A 118 9.47 -3.24 7.58
C PRO A 118 10.05 -2.03 8.33
N SER A 119 11.31 -1.66 8.06
CA SER A 119 11.96 -0.52 8.72
C SER A 119 11.32 0.81 8.33
N TRP A 120 10.97 0.95 7.04
CA TRP A 120 10.25 2.12 6.55
C TRP A 120 8.87 2.22 7.22
N LEU A 121 8.16 1.09 7.29
CA LEU A 121 6.84 1.03 7.88
C LEU A 121 6.85 1.43 9.36
N GLU A 122 7.84 0.96 10.13
CA GLU A 122 8.00 1.36 11.52
C GLU A 122 8.36 2.83 11.67
N THR A 123 9.18 3.38 10.76
CA THR A 123 9.46 4.83 10.70
C THR A 123 8.17 5.63 10.49
N TYR A 124 7.31 5.20 9.56
CA TYR A 124 6.03 5.87 9.30
C TYR A 124 5.08 5.82 10.49
N LYS A 125 4.94 4.65 11.14
CA LYS A 125 4.06 4.47 12.30
C LYS A 125 4.55 5.27 13.51
N SER A 126 5.85 5.27 13.77
CA SER A 126 6.46 5.95 14.93
C SER A 126 6.51 7.47 14.81
N ALA A 127 6.40 8.00 13.59
CA ALA A 127 6.18 9.42 13.37
C ALA A 127 4.77 9.88 13.78
N GLY A 128 3.85 8.92 14.03
CA GLY A 128 2.45 9.10 14.37
C GLY A 128 2.18 9.61 15.79
#